data_AF-A0A6G3STN4-F1
#
_entry.id   AF-A0A6G3STN4-F1
#
_cell.length_a   1.000
_cell.length_b   1.000
_cell.length_c   1.000
_cell.angle_alpha   90.00
_cell.angle_beta   90.00
_cell.angle_gamma   90.00
#
_symmetry.space_group_name_H-M   'P 1'
#
loop_
_entity.id
_entity.type
_entity.pdbx_description
1 polymer ?
#
loop_
_entity_poly.entity_id
_entity_poly.type
_entity_poly.pdbx_seq_one_letter_code
_entity_poly.pdbx_strand_id
1 'polypeptide(L)'
;MLEKELHKEDETRIISRLKSSGWIMAAGAETLGRAALTHDNGRIVIELEQDNEQREMILSLTSPNGRGVTVYPVYGDSLEPTLDVLVSFQDRITPENFQEMIMELVTACPEVYIQEDEDGEPRLLTAD
;
A
#
# COMPACT_ATOMS: atom_id res chain seq x y z
N MET A 1 -3.16 16.10 20.62
CA MET A 1 -1.68 16.22 20.57
C MET A 1 -1.07 14.85 20.25
N LEU A 2 -1.49 13.80 20.96
CA LEU A 2 -1.09 12.41 20.73
C LEU A 2 -1.35 11.87 19.29
N GLU A 3 -2.51 12.15 18.69
CA GLU A 3 -2.84 11.64 17.34
C GLU A 3 -1.90 12.16 16.25
N LYS A 4 -1.53 13.45 16.31
CA LYS A 4 -0.59 14.05 15.35
C LYS A 4 0.82 13.47 15.46
N GLU A 5 1.23 13.08 16.67
CA GLU A 5 2.52 12.43 16.89
C GLU A 5 2.49 10.99 16.37
N LEU A 6 1.39 10.26 16.61
CA LEU A 6 1.19 8.91 16.10
C LEU A 6 1.21 8.86 14.57
N HIS A 7 0.48 9.74 13.88
CA HIS A 7 0.46 9.75 12.41
C HIS A 7 1.84 10.00 11.82
N LYS A 8 2.62 10.90 12.44
CA LYS A 8 3.99 11.20 12.02
C LYS A 8 4.94 10.03 12.28
N GLU A 9 4.74 9.29 13.36
CA GLU A 9 5.50 8.06 13.61
C GLU A 9 5.20 6.99 12.58
N ASP A 10 3.91 6.75 12.27
CA ASP A 10 3.49 5.78 11.26
C ASP A 10 4.08 6.16 9.88
N GLU A 11 3.97 7.44 9.47
CA GLU A 11 4.56 7.96 8.24
C GLU A 11 6.08 7.71 8.18
N THR A 12 6.78 8.01 9.26
CA THR A 12 8.24 7.81 9.36
C THR A 12 8.60 6.32 9.23
N ARG A 13 7.82 5.43 9.85
CA ARG A 13 8.03 3.97 9.78
C ARG A 13 7.79 3.45 8.36
N ILE A 14 6.71 3.84 7.71
CA ILE A 14 6.38 3.47 6.33
C ILE A 14 7.52 3.88 5.39
N ILE A 15 7.88 5.17 5.40
CA ILE A 15 8.94 5.70 4.54
C ILE A 15 10.27 4.97 4.81
N SER A 16 10.66 4.82 6.08
CA SER A 16 11.92 4.17 6.43
C SER A 16 11.96 2.71 5.98
N ARG A 17 10.88 1.95 6.21
CA ARG A 17 10.79 0.53 5.87
C ARG A 17 10.88 0.32 4.36
N LEU A 18 10.07 1.03 3.59
CA LEU A 18 9.98 0.86 2.15
C LEU A 18 11.21 1.40 1.41
N LYS A 19 11.78 2.53 1.84
CA LYS A 19 13.05 3.00 1.28
C LYS A 19 14.19 2.02 1.54
N SER A 20 14.21 1.36 2.70
CA SER A 20 15.21 0.33 2.99
C SER A 20 15.07 -0.93 2.12
N SER A 21 13.89 -1.18 1.56
CA SER A 21 13.64 -2.27 0.60
C SER A 21 13.74 -1.82 -0.86
N GLY A 22 14.17 -0.58 -1.15
CA GLY A 22 14.43 -0.11 -2.50
C GLY A 22 13.34 0.74 -3.14
N TRP A 23 12.28 1.08 -2.40
CA TRP A 23 11.25 2.01 -2.90
C TRP A 23 11.82 3.42 -3.00
N ILE A 24 11.30 4.17 -3.97
CA ILE A 24 11.69 5.56 -4.20
C ILE A 24 10.52 6.50 -3.86
N MET A 25 10.83 7.74 -3.47
CA MET A 25 9.78 8.75 -3.30
C MET A 25 9.19 9.10 -4.66
N ALA A 26 7.86 9.16 -4.75
CA ALA A 26 7.20 9.67 -5.94
C ALA A 26 7.52 11.17 -6.14
N ALA A 27 7.55 11.62 -7.39
CA ALA A 27 7.86 13.00 -7.70
C ALA A 27 6.83 13.94 -7.05
N GLY A 28 7.29 14.88 -6.23
CA GLY A 28 6.44 15.86 -5.55
C GLY A 28 5.88 15.42 -4.18
N ALA A 29 6.09 14.17 -3.78
CA ALA A 29 5.68 13.63 -2.48
C ALA A 29 6.28 14.42 -1.29
N GLU A 30 7.56 14.78 -1.41
CA GLU A 30 8.29 15.54 -0.38
C GLU A 30 7.70 16.96 -0.18
N THR A 31 7.13 17.54 -1.23
CA THR A 31 6.49 18.87 -1.19
C THR A 31 5.10 18.86 -0.58
N LEU A 32 4.39 17.73 -0.69
CA LEU A 32 3.01 17.58 -0.21
C LEU A 32 2.93 16.95 1.19
N GLY A 33 4.05 16.47 1.75
CA GLY A 33 4.10 15.88 3.08
C GLY A 33 3.29 14.60 3.20
N ARG A 34 3.38 13.73 2.17
CA ARG A 34 2.72 12.42 2.14
C ARG A 34 3.77 11.34 1.92
N ALA A 35 3.59 10.18 2.55
CA ALA A 35 4.31 8.97 2.19
C ALA A 35 3.80 8.48 0.82
N ALA A 36 4.26 9.14 -0.24
CA ALA A 36 4.03 8.76 -1.63
C ALA A 36 5.30 8.09 -2.14
N LEU A 37 5.28 6.76 -2.23
CA LEU A 37 6.41 5.92 -2.64
C LEU A 37 6.04 5.06 -3.83
N THR A 38 7.03 4.72 -4.64
CA THR A 38 6.88 3.87 -5.82
C THR A 38 7.92 2.74 -5.80
N HIS A 39 7.50 1.54 -6.21
CA HIS A 39 8.36 0.43 -6.54
C HIS A 39 7.97 -0.13 -7.91
N ASP A 40 8.96 -0.38 -8.76
CA ASP A 40 8.76 -0.96 -10.09
C ASP A 40 9.65 -2.20 -10.22
N ASN A 41 9.02 -3.36 -10.37
CA ASN A 41 9.71 -4.64 -10.57
C ASN A 41 9.77 -5.07 -12.05
N GLY A 42 9.35 -4.21 -12.97
CA GLY A 42 9.25 -4.45 -14.41
C GLY A 42 7.99 -5.19 -14.86
N ARG A 43 7.16 -5.68 -13.92
CA ARG A 43 5.90 -6.41 -14.19
C ARG A 43 4.69 -5.73 -13.58
N ILE A 44 4.88 -5.06 -12.45
CA ILE A 44 3.91 -4.23 -11.75
C ILE A 44 4.66 -3.02 -11.21
N VAL A 45 4.05 -1.86 -11.38
CA VAL A 45 4.38 -0.65 -10.63
C VAL A 45 3.45 -0.57 -9.43
N ILE A 46 4.01 -0.48 -8.23
CA ILE A 46 3.25 -0.26 -7.00
C ILE A 46 3.49 1.17 -6.56
N GLU A 47 2.42 1.93 -6.44
CA GLU A 47 2.43 3.24 -5.81
C GLU A 47 1.72 3.14 -4.47
N LEU A 48 2.29 3.72 -3.43
CA LEU A 48 1.72 3.77 -2.10
C LEU A 48 1.58 5.22 -1.70
N GLU A 49 0.36 5.61 -1.34
CA GLU A 49 0.08 6.83 -0.57
C GLU A 49 -0.41 6.45 0.83
N GLN A 50 -0.25 7.34 1.81
CA GLN A 50 -0.80 7.17 3.15
C GLN A 50 -1.89 8.21 3.42
N ASP A 51 -3.05 7.75 3.86
CA ASP A 51 -4.05 8.58 4.52
C ASP A 51 -3.81 8.52 6.04
N ASN A 52 -3.28 9.63 6.57
CA ASN A 52 -2.97 9.78 7.99
C ASN A 52 -4.22 9.81 8.87
N GLU A 53 -5.35 10.32 8.39
CA GLU A 53 -6.57 10.45 9.21
C GLU A 53 -7.22 9.09 9.41
N GLN A 54 -7.22 8.26 8.37
CA GLN A 54 -7.81 6.92 8.40
C GLN A 54 -6.84 5.83 8.85
N ARG A 55 -5.53 6.16 8.97
CA ARG A 55 -4.46 5.17 9.16
C ARG A 55 -4.57 4.07 8.11
N GLU A 56 -4.65 4.52 6.86
CA GLU A 56 -4.88 3.72 5.68
C GLU A 56 -3.71 3.89 4.69
N MET A 57 -3.38 2.82 3.97
CA MET A 57 -2.51 2.90 2.79
C MET A 57 -3.38 2.82 1.54
N ILE A 58 -3.07 3.64 0.55
CA ILE A 58 -3.68 3.59 -0.78
C ILE A 58 -2.63 2.99 -1.71
N LEU A 59 -2.84 1.74 -2.10
CA LEU A 59 -1.92 0.97 -2.93
C LEU A 59 -2.45 0.89 -4.35
N SER A 60 -1.83 1.60 -5.29
CA SER A 60 -2.16 1.48 -6.71
C SER A 60 -1.19 0.49 -7.37
N LEU A 61 -1.70 -0.62 -7.87
CA LEU A 61 -0.93 -1.63 -8.58
C LEU A 61 -1.22 -1.55 -10.07
N THR A 62 -0.26 -1.10 -10.86
CA THR A 62 -0.41 -0.90 -12.31
C THR A 62 0.45 -1.87 -13.08
N SER A 63 -0.17 -2.66 -13.95
CA SER A 63 0.52 -3.53 -14.89
C SER A 63 0.94 -2.78 -16.19
N PRO A 64 1.94 -3.26 -16.94
CA PRO A 64 2.42 -2.60 -18.16
C PRO A 64 1.37 -2.39 -19.25
N ASN A 65 0.24 -3.11 -19.21
CA ASN A 65 -0.86 -2.94 -20.17
C ASN A 65 -1.88 -1.87 -19.73
N GLY A 66 -1.65 -1.19 -18.60
CA GLY A 66 -2.52 -0.15 -18.06
C GLY A 66 -3.67 -0.65 -17.19
N ARG A 67 -3.82 -1.96 -16.95
CA ARG A 67 -4.72 -2.44 -15.90
C ARG A 67 -4.16 -2.09 -14.54
N GLY A 68 -4.99 -1.40 -13.75
CA GLY A 68 -4.73 -1.02 -12.38
C GLY A 68 -5.72 -1.65 -11.43
N VAL A 69 -5.31 -1.88 -10.18
CA VAL A 69 -6.20 -2.10 -9.04
C VAL A 69 -5.72 -1.22 -7.90
N THR A 70 -6.65 -0.62 -7.18
CA THR A 70 -6.35 0.07 -5.94
C THR A 70 -6.76 -0.77 -4.74
N VAL A 71 -5.86 -0.93 -3.78
CA VAL A 71 -6.09 -1.67 -2.53
C VAL A 71 -5.92 -0.71 -1.37
N TYR A 72 -6.82 -0.77 -0.40
CA TYR A 72 -6.88 0.13 0.75
C TYR A 72 -6.78 -0.65 2.07
N PRO A 73 -5.57 -1.00 2.55
CA PRO A 73 -5.41 -1.56 3.89
C PRO A 73 -5.58 -0.48 4.96
N VAL A 74 -6.62 -0.59 5.78
CA VAL A 74 -6.83 0.22 6.99
C VAL A 74 -6.01 -0.44 8.10
N TYR A 75 -4.74 -0.06 8.17
CA TYR A 75 -3.74 -0.85 8.89
C TYR A 75 -3.86 -0.74 10.40
N GLY A 76 -4.29 0.40 10.97
CA GLY A 76 -4.40 0.56 12.42
C GLY A 76 -3.16 0.02 13.18
N ASP A 77 -3.35 -1.01 13.99
CA ASP A 77 -2.26 -1.65 14.75
C ASP A 77 -1.49 -2.74 13.96
N SER A 78 -1.98 -3.11 12.77
CA SER A 78 -1.40 -4.06 11.82
C SER A 78 -0.37 -3.43 10.86
N LEU A 79 0.16 -2.25 11.15
CA LEU A 79 1.12 -1.55 10.26
C LEU A 79 2.32 -2.44 9.86
N GLU A 80 3.01 -3.02 10.84
CA GLU A 80 4.22 -3.82 10.58
C GLU A 80 3.91 -5.11 9.78
N PRO A 81 2.92 -5.93 10.14
CA PRO A 81 2.48 -7.05 9.31
C PRO A 81 2.14 -6.66 7.86
N THR A 82 1.41 -5.54 7.67
CA THR A 82 1.06 -5.04 6.34
C THR A 82 2.30 -4.71 5.53
N LEU A 83 3.26 -3.99 6.13
CA LEU A 83 4.52 -3.65 5.47
C LEU A 83 5.36 -4.89 5.13
N ASP A 84 5.38 -5.91 6.00
CA ASP A 84 6.09 -7.17 5.73
C ASP A 84 5.52 -7.90 4.51
N VAL A 85 4.19 -7.91 4.34
CA VAL A 85 3.55 -8.46 3.14
C VAL A 85 3.99 -7.68 1.89
N LEU A 86 3.89 -6.34 1.91
CA LEU A 86 4.29 -5.50 0.78
C LEU A 86 5.74 -5.76 0.35
N VAL A 87 6.66 -5.76 1.31
CA VAL A 87 8.09 -5.99 1.05
C VAL A 87 8.35 -7.42 0.57
N SER A 88 7.60 -8.42 1.03
CA SER A 88 7.77 -9.81 0.59
C SER A 88 7.26 -10.08 -0.84
N PHE A 89 6.34 -9.25 -1.34
CA PHE A 89 5.74 -9.39 -2.67
C PHE A 89 6.35 -8.45 -3.71
N GLN A 90 6.92 -7.31 -3.31
CA GLN A 90 7.33 -6.22 -4.21
C GLN A 90 8.15 -6.70 -5.45
N ASP A 91 9.02 -7.69 -5.31
CA ASP A 91 9.90 -8.16 -6.40
C ASP A 91 9.32 -9.34 -7.20
N ARG A 92 8.29 -10.01 -6.67
CA ARG A 92 7.69 -11.23 -7.24
C ARG A 92 6.24 -11.07 -7.68
N ILE A 93 5.59 -9.95 -7.38
CA ILE A 93 4.21 -9.66 -7.79
C ILE A 93 4.13 -9.51 -9.32
N THR A 94 3.11 -10.12 -9.88
CA THR A 94 2.75 -10.13 -11.30
C THR A 94 1.23 -9.98 -11.42
N PRO A 95 0.70 -9.67 -12.62
CA PRO A 95 -0.75 -9.67 -12.82
C PRO A 95 -1.43 -11.01 -12.49
N GLU A 96 -0.72 -12.13 -12.61
CA GLU A 96 -1.26 -13.48 -12.43
C GLU A 96 -1.31 -13.93 -10.96
N ASN A 97 -0.41 -13.45 -10.10
CA ASN A 97 -0.39 -13.79 -8.66
C ASN A 97 -0.91 -12.65 -7.77
N PHE A 98 -1.56 -11.65 -8.37
CA PHE A 98 -2.11 -10.50 -7.64
C PHE A 98 -3.07 -10.89 -6.51
N GLN A 99 -3.92 -11.89 -6.75
CA GLN A 99 -4.83 -12.41 -5.72
C GLN A 99 -4.08 -13.03 -4.53
N GLU A 100 -2.91 -13.63 -4.74
CA GLU A 100 -2.09 -14.20 -3.65
C GLU A 100 -1.63 -13.09 -2.69
N MET A 101 -1.13 -11.97 -3.25
CA MET A 101 -0.74 -10.81 -2.47
C MET A 101 -1.90 -10.23 -1.66
N ILE A 102 -3.08 -10.09 -2.28
CA ILE A 102 -4.27 -9.57 -1.59
C ILE A 102 -4.65 -10.48 -0.41
N MET A 103 -4.66 -11.79 -0.58
CA MET A 103 -5.03 -12.72 0.49
C MET A 103 -4.05 -12.65 1.67
N GLU A 104 -2.75 -12.48 1.40
CA GLU A 104 -1.73 -12.28 2.43
C GLU A 104 -1.92 -10.91 3.12
N LEU A 105 -2.29 -9.87 2.37
CA LEU A 105 -2.64 -8.55 2.94
C LEU A 105 -3.86 -8.63 3.85
N VAL A 106 -4.94 -9.31 3.45
CA VAL A 106 -6.14 -9.49 4.28
C VAL A 106 -5.83 -10.31 5.55
N THR A 107 -4.88 -11.24 5.46
CA THR A 107 -4.43 -12.01 6.63
C THR A 107 -3.62 -11.14 7.61
N ALA A 108 -2.79 -10.23 7.09
CA ALA A 108 -1.99 -9.31 7.90
C ALA A 108 -2.80 -8.11 8.44
N CYS A 109 -3.78 -7.65 7.66
CA CYS A 109 -4.59 -6.47 7.87
C CYS A 109 -6.08 -6.86 7.81
N PRO A 110 -6.80 -6.86 8.95
CA PRO A 110 -8.19 -7.33 9.00
C PRO A 110 -9.17 -6.53 8.13
N GLU A 111 -8.81 -5.29 7.80
CA GLU A 111 -9.65 -4.38 7.03
C GLU A 111 -8.90 -3.95 5.76
N VAL A 112 -9.27 -4.55 4.63
CA VAL A 112 -8.70 -4.27 3.31
C VAL A 112 -9.83 -4.07 2.32
N TYR A 113 -9.85 -2.92 1.65
CA TYR A 113 -10.78 -2.67 0.55
C TYR A 113 -10.09 -2.82 -0.80
N ILE A 114 -10.83 -3.20 -1.83
CA ILE A 114 -10.35 -3.29 -3.21
C ILE A 114 -11.25 -2.51 -4.16
N GLN A 115 -10.65 -1.81 -5.11
CA GLN A 115 -11.30 -1.11 -6.21
C GLN A 115 -10.63 -1.51 -7.53
N GLU A 116 -11.35 -2.25 -8.37
CA GLU A 116 -10.85 -2.73 -9.67
C GLU A 116 -11.18 -1.79 -10.84
N ASP A 117 -12.18 -0.92 -10.67
CA ASP A 117 -12.64 0.05 -11.67
C ASP A 117 -12.50 1.47 -11.11
N GLU A 118 -12.02 2.42 -11.92
CA GLU A 118 -11.81 3.83 -11.49
C GLU A 118 -13.11 4.50 -10.99
N ASP A 119 -14.25 4.09 -11.54
CA ASP A 119 -15.59 4.56 -11.14
C ASP A 119 -16.31 3.60 -10.13
N GLY A 120 -15.63 2.54 -9.70
CA GLY A 120 -16.20 1.53 -8.80
C GLY A 120 -16.10 1.93 -7.32
N GLU A 121 -17.09 1.54 -6.52
CA GLU A 121 -17.01 1.68 -5.06
C GLU A 121 -16.05 0.63 -4.48
N PRO A 122 -15.12 1.02 -3.56
CA PRO A 122 -14.27 0.09 -2.84
C PRO A 122 -15.08 -0.97 -2.10
N ARG A 123 -14.65 -2.23 -2.16
CA ARG A 123 -15.32 -3.35 -1.50
C ARG A 123 -14.43 -3.95 -0.44
N LEU A 124 -14.96 -4.13 0.76
CA LEU A 124 -14.27 -4.82 1.84
C LEU A 124 -14.01 -6.28 1.46
N LEU A 125 -12.77 -6.71 1.65
CA LEU A 125 -12.35 -8.10 1.53
C LEU A 125 -12.24 -8.72 2.93
N THR A 126 -12.78 -9.92 3.08
CA THR A 126 -12.71 -10.71 4.31
C THR A 126 -11.90 -11.97 4.07
N ALA A 127 -11.05 -12.36 5.01
CA ALA A 127 -10.44 -13.68 5.02
C ALA A 127 -11.54 -14.70 5.39
N ASP A 128 -11.98 -15.48 4.41
CA ASP A 128 -12.85 -16.65 4.64
C ASP A 128 -12.05 -17.84 5.20
#